data_AF-A0A7W0NCZ6-F1
#
_entry.id   AF-A0A7W0NCZ6-F1
#
_cell.length_a   1.000
_cell.length_b   1.000
_cell.length_c   1.000
_cell.angle_alpha   90.00
_cell.angle_beta   90.00
_cell.angle_gamma   90.00
#
_symmetry.space_group_name_H-M   'P 1'
#
loop_
_entity.id
_entity.type
_entity.pdbx_description
1 polymer ?
#
loop_
_entity_poly.entity_id
_entity_poly.type
_entity_poly.pdbx_seq_one_letter_code
_entity_poly.pdbx_strand_id
1 'polypeptide(L)'
;MRLGHAPLPRGRRAAALAASLAGLLALGLTGSGGLSVAALQGTPAAGVATPTAATPVPVPPAPTAVVPAVDAGSEINARSPYAQVIAQGLIFLQGEDLVWQVRQVAPDSAADAQSVTSGYAFTLQRTGASVIRNDLTTKRARLEPGEAYYKSAEDPYTTSSEGEAASQVWIGELVAPDGTADDTIFVSDSLTNLPSGTYDLEMIRNVLRAGETADLPAHTGPALMIVSFGTLEATGGAAPATLATGQALVIDGALTVTNTGDQPAVYVAVILGDRVLDPGESADTTSAAAVASPVASTDPATADDDGDGLTNSQEADLGTDPANPDTDGDGLSDGDEVNTVGTDPFNADADGDGLNDGDEVALGTDPLLIDSDGDGFTDGEEVLVANTDPLDPNSFP
;
A
#
# COMPACT_ATOMS: atom_id res chain seq x y z
N MET A 1 27.93 68.21 13.77
CA MET A 1 28.55 67.13 12.98
C MET A 1 27.45 66.42 12.20
N ARG A 2 27.41 66.62 10.87
CA ARG A 2 26.65 65.82 9.90
C ARG A 2 27.40 64.49 9.70
N LEU A 3 26.79 63.33 9.47
CA LEU A 3 26.14 62.82 8.24
C LEU A 3 25.51 61.45 8.66
N GLY A 4 24.38 60.94 8.18
CA GLY A 4 23.59 61.26 7.00
C GLY A 4 23.62 60.13 5.96
N HIS A 5 22.49 59.41 5.85
CA HIS A 5 21.90 58.84 4.62
C HIS A 5 22.39 57.49 4.03
N ALA A 6 21.45 56.53 4.08
CA ALA A 6 20.70 55.95 2.95
C ALA A 6 21.38 54.95 1.95
N PRO A 7 20.58 54.09 1.27
CA PRO A 7 21.03 52.80 0.70
C PRO A 7 21.08 52.73 -0.85
N LEU A 8 21.58 51.57 -1.33
CA LEU A 8 21.56 50.97 -2.70
C LEU A 8 22.52 51.59 -3.75
N PRO A 9 23.08 50.78 -4.69
CA PRO A 9 22.35 50.41 -5.92
C PRO A 9 22.57 48.99 -6.48
N ARG A 10 21.59 48.53 -7.27
CA ARG A 10 21.70 47.47 -8.28
C ARG A 10 22.60 47.95 -9.45
N GLY A 11 23.44 47.07 -9.99
CA GLY A 11 24.26 47.36 -11.17
C GLY A 11 24.60 46.10 -11.97
N ARG A 12 24.18 46.10 -13.24
CA ARG A 12 24.41 45.08 -14.28
C ARG A 12 25.72 45.32 -15.02
N ARG A 13 26.29 44.23 -15.58
CA ARG A 13 27.17 44.10 -16.77
C ARG A 13 28.66 44.51 -16.67
N ALA A 14 29.58 43.56 -16.91
CA ALA A 14 30.20 43.28 -18.23
C ALA A 14 31.66 42.72 -18.13
N ALA A 15 31.88 41.63 -18.88
CA ALA A 15 33.04 41.32 -19.74
C ALA A 15 34.48 41.22 -19.19
N ALA A 16 35.10 40.03 -19.37
CA ALA A 16 36.30 39.77 -20.18
C ALA A 16 36.67 38.26 -20.07
N LEU A 17 36.63 37.45 -21.14
CA LEU A 17 37.57 37.25 -22.27
C LEU A 17 38.76 36.31 -21.99
N ALA A 18 38.75 35.12 -22.63
CA ALA A 18 39.85 34.44 -23.36
C ALA A 18 39.41 32.97 -23.65
N ALA A 19 39.03 32.60 -24.89
CA ALA A 19 39.90 32.14 -26.01
C ALA A 19 40.55 30.77 -25.71
N SER A 20 40.60 29.73 -26.55
CA SER A 20 40.38 29.43 -27.99
C SER A 20 40.38 27.87 -28.08
N LEU A 21 39.98 27.11 -29.09
CA LEU A 21 40.15 27.22 -30.55
C LEU A 21 39.31 26.09 -31.20
N ALA A 22 38.48 26.38 -32.20
CA ALA A 22 38.00 25.38 -33.16
C ALA A 22 37.69 26.09 -34.48
N GLY A 23 38.52 25.84 -35.50
CA GLY A 23 38.22 26.13 -36.90
C GLY A 23 38.42 24.83 -37.69
N LEU A 24 37.38 24.30 -38.34
CA LEU A 24 36.79 24.73 -39.62
C LEU A 24 37.42 23.92 -40.77
N LEU A 25 36.65 23.06 -41.43
CA LEU A 25 36.27 23.27 -42.83
C LEU A 25 35.29 22.19 -43.32
N ALA A 26 34.20 22.66 -43.91
CA ALA A 26 33.33 21.91 -44.80
C ALA A 26 33.90 21.91 -46.23
N LEU A 27 33.61 20.88 -47.02
CA LEU A 27 32.93 20.99 -48.33
C LEU A 27 32.76 19.59 -48.93
N GLY A 28 31.56 19.29 -49.43
CA GLY A 28 31.29 18.10 -50.23
C GLY A 28 31.62 18.28 -51.70
N LEU A 29 31.65 17.18 -52.45
CA LEU A 29 30.95 17.00 -53.74
C LEU A 29 31.22 15.60 -54.34
N THR A 30 30.14 15.00 -54.86
CA THR A 30 30.02 14.14 -56.07
C THR A 30 30.88 12.89 -56.29
N GLY A 31 30.22 11.73 -56.34
CA GLY A 31 29.83 11.11 -57.63
C GLY A 31 30.83 10.19 -58.37
N SER A 32 30.38 8.95 -58.60
CA SER A 32 30.65 8.05 -59.73
C SER A 32 31.99 7.32 -59.88
N GLY A 33 31.93 6.03 -60.22
CA GLY A 33 33.04 5.25 -60.81
C GLY A 33 33.14 3.82 -60.29
N GLY A 34 32.86 2.82 -61.13
CA GLY A 34 32.91 1.39 -60.78
C GLY A 34 34.16 0.65 -61.28
N LEU A 35 34.07 -0.69 -61.23
CA LEU A 35 34.96 -1.72 -61.83
C LEU A 35 36.35 -1.84 -61.15
N SER A 36 37.04 -2.98 -61.00
CA SER A 36 36.83 -4.42 -61.25
C SER A 36 38.12 -5.15 -60.81
N VAL A 37 37.98 -6.40 -60.34
CA VAL A 37 38.83 -7.61 -60.59
C VAL A 37 40.37 -7.58 -60.40
N ALA A 38 40.88 -8.50 -59.56
CA ALA A 38 41.96 -9.49 -59.82
C ALA A 38 42.66 -9.87 -58.50
N ALA A 39 42.40 -11.05 -57.94
CA ALA A 39 43.11 -12.32 -58.17
C ALA A 39 44.48 -12.42 -57.48
N LEU A 40 44.58 -13.32 -56.49
CA LEU A 40 45.82 -14.04 -56.15
C LEU A 40 45.44 -15.41 -55.57
N GLN A 41 45.59 -16.42 -56.42
CA GLN A 41 45.63 -17.84 -56.04
C GLN A 41 47.08 -18.22 -55.71
N GLY A 42 47.27 -19.14 -54.75
CA GLY A 42 48.54 -19.79 -54.46
C GLY A 42 48.53 -20.66 -53.21
N THR A 43 48.04 -21.90 -53.36
CA THR A 43 48.14 -23.06 -52.42
C THR A 43 49.57 -23.69 -52.47
N PRO A 44 49.96 -24.78 -51.73
CA PRO A 44 49.18 -25.70 -50.87
C PRO A 44 49.83 -26.22 -49.54
N ALA A 45 48.95 -26.79 -48.70
CA ALA A 45 49.01 -28.03 -47.90
C ALA A 45 50.21 -28.41 -46.97
N ALA A 46 49.88 -28.53 -45.67
CA ALA A 46 50.35 -29.62 -44.80
C ALA A 46 49.15 -30.10 -43.96
N GLY A 47 48.94 -31.42 -43.94
CA GLY A 47 47.71 -32.06 -43.47
C GLY A 47 47.51 -32.09 -41.95
N VAL A 48 46.24 -32.13 -41.55
CA VAL A 48 45.78 -32.68 -40.28
C VAL A 48 44.48 -33.43 -40.55
N ALA A 49 44.36 -34.61 -39.93
CA ALA A 49 43.32 -35.59 -40.14
C ALA A 49 41.89 -35.03 -39.94
N THR A 50 40.97 -35.51 -40.76
CA THR A 50 39.53 -35.33 -40.61
C THR A 50 39.04 -35.96 -39.29
N PRO A 51 38.35 -35.22 -38.41
CA PRO A 51 37.69 -35.84 -37.27
C PRO A 51 36.51 -36.67 -37.77
N THR A 52 36.47 -37.93 -37.34
CA THR A 52 35.33 -38.84 -37.51
C THR A 52 34.09 -38.22 -36.89
N ALA A 53 33.00 -38.17 -37.65
CA ALA A 53 31.72 -37.65 -37.20
C ALA A 53 31.25 -38.42 -35.96
N ALA A 54 31.21 -37.74 -34.81
CA ALA A 54 30.55 -38.25 -33.63
C ALA A 54 29.05 -38.38 -33.92
N THR A 55 28.49 -39.55 -33.64
CA THR A 55 27.06 -39.81 -33.72
C THR A 55 26.33 -38.82 -32.81
N PRO A 56 25.29 -38.11 -33.28
CA PRO A 56 24.58 -37.15 -32.44
C PRO A 56 23.91 -37.87 -31.27
N VAL A 57 24.22 -37.44 -30.05
CA VAL A 57 23.47 -37.82 -28.86
C VAL A 57 22.04 -37.30 -29.05
N PRO A 58 20.99 -38.13 -28.91
CA PRO A 58 19.62 -37.65 -29.01
C PRO A 58 19.38 -36.65 -27.88
N VAL A 59 19.08 -35.41 -28.27
CA VAL A 59 18.58 -34.38 -27.35
C VAL A 59 17.18 -34.84 -26.91
N PRO A 60 16.90 -34.96 -25.61
CA PRO A 60 15.54 -35.27 -25.17
C PRO A 60 14.59 -34.19 -25.72
N PRO A 61 13.39 -34.55 -26.19
CA PRO A 61 12.44 -33.56 -26.69
C PRO A 61 12.22 -32.51 -25.60
N ALA A 62 12.24 -31.23 -25.98
CA ALA A 62 11.87 -30.15 -25.07
C ALA A 62 10.49 -30.50 -24.48
N PRO A 63 10.30 -30.34 -23.15
CA PRO A 63 8.99 -30.57 -22.57
C PRO A 63 8.00 -29.72 -23.35
N THR A 64 6.98 -30.37 -23.89
CA THR A 64 5.89 -29.64 -24.53
C THR A 64 5.29 -28.81 -23.42
N ALA A 65 5.43 -27.48 -23.51
CA ALA A 65 4.71 -26.57 -22.64
C ALA A 65 3.23 -26.82 -22.95
N VAL A 66 2.61 -27.69 -22.16
CA VAL A 66 1.16 -27.67 -22.00
C VAL A 66 0.92 -26.33 -21.34
N VAL A 67 0.49 -25.35 -22.13
CA VAL A 67 -0.22 -24.20 -21.57
C VAL A 67 -1.35 -24.83 -20.78
N PRO A 68 -1.35 -24.79 -19.43
CA PRO A 68 -2.49 -25.30 -18.70
C PRO A 68 -3.70 -24.57 -19.27
N ALA A 69 -4.75 -25.33 -19.60
CA ALA A 69 -6.05 -24.72 -19.82
C ALA A 69 -6.28 -23.85 -18.58
N VAL A 70 -6.60 -22.57 -18.81
CA VAL A 70 -7.00 -21.67 -17.73
C VAL A 70 -8.21 -22.34 -17.09
N ASP A 71 -7.98 -23.01 -15.96
CA ASP A 71 -9.05 -23.54 -15.16
C ASP A 71 -9.63 -22.35 -14.43
N ALA A 72 -10.88 -22.04 -14.76
CA ALA A 72 -11.61 -20.89 -14.27
C ALA A 72 -12.09 -21.15 -12.83
N GLY A 73 -11.15 -21.38 -11.91
CA GLY A 73 -11.42 -21.72 -10.52
C GLY A 73 -10.39 -21.23 -9.51
N SER A 74 -9.44 -20.38 -9.91
CA SER A 74 -8.60 -19.63 -8.95
C SER A 74 -9.37 -18.39 -8.49
N GLU A 75 -10.28 -18.54 -7.53
CA GLU A 75 -10.91 -17.42 -6.82
C GLU A 75 -10.11 -17.19 -5.54
N ILE A 76 -8.99 -16.44 -5.58
CA ILE A 76 -8.92 -15.07 -5.06
C ILE A 76 -9.98 -14.81 -3.99
N ASN A 77 -9.54 -14.84 -2.73
CA ASN A 77 -10.29 -14.45 -1.52
C ASN A 77 -11.46 -13.50 -1.79
N ALA A 78 -12.64 -13.86 -1.30
CA ALA A 78 -13.82 -13.02 -1.31
C ALA A 78 -13.63 -11.76 -0.44
N ARG A 79 -13.13 -10.67 -1.03
CA ARG A 79 -13.51 -9.29 -0.67
C ARG A 79 -14.19 -8.68 -1.91
N SER A 80 -15.38 -8.11 -1.72
CA SER A 80 -16.33 -7.64 -2.76
C SER A 80 -15.69 -6.86 -3.94
N PRO A 81 -16.28 -6.89 -5.15
CA PRO A 81 -15.59 -7.04 -6.44
C PRO A 81 -14.81 -5.84 -7.00
N TYR A 82 -14.46 -4.81 -6.23
CA TYR A 82 -13.69 -3.66 -6.75
C TYR A 82 -12.69 -2.99 -5.79
N ALA A 83 -12.55 -3.41 -4.52
CA ALA A 83 -11.54 -2.84 -3.61
C ALA A 83 -10.17 -3.52 -3.82
N GLN A 84 -9.15 -2.74 -4.20
CA GLN A 84 -7.79 -3.22 -4.45
C GLN A 84 -6.78 -2.41 -3.63
N VAL A 85 -5.87 -3.10 -2.92
CA VAL A 85 -4.67 -2.45 -2.35
C VAL A 85 -3.75 -2.09 -3.51
N ILE A 86 -3.53 -0.79 -3.72
CA ILE A 86 -2.75 -0.26 -4.85
C ILE A 86 -1.38 0.29 -4.44
N ALA A 87 -1.16 0.50 -3.14
CA ALA A 87 0.15 0.75 -2.54
C ALA A 87 0.10 0.40 -1.05
N GLN A 88 1.26 0.06 -0.48
CA GLN A 88 1.42 -0.23 0.95
C GLN A 88 2.81 0.25 1.41
N GLY A 89 2.96 0.51 2.70
CA GLY A 89 4.22 0.91 3.30
C GLY A 89 4.16 1.03 4.81
N LEU A 90 5.31 1.20 5.44
CA LEU A 90 5.41 1.41 6.89
C LEU A 90 5.68 2.87 7.20
N ILE A 91 4.97 3.41 8.18
CA ILE A 91 5.16 4.78 8.69
C ILE A 91 5.61 4.73 10.15
N PHE A 92 6.64 5.50 10.50
CA PHE A 92 7.03 5.71 11.89
C PHE A 92 6.55 7.08 12.39
N LEU A 93 5.66 7.05 13.39
CA LEU A 93 5.10 8.22 14.05
C LEU A 93 5.86 8.55 15.33
N GLN A 94 6.02 9.84 15.64
CA GLN A 94 6.80 10.31 16.80
C GLN A 94 5.92 10.85 17.95
N GLY A 95 4.59 10.67 17.89
CA GLY A 95 3.69 11.25 18.88
C GLY A 95 3.35 12.73 18.64
N GLU A 96 3.60 13.23 17.44
CA GLU A 96 3.35 14.61 17.04
C GLU A 96 1.94 14.79 16.45
N ASP A 97 1.40 16.00 16.55
CA ASP A 97 0.16 16.35 15.87
C ASP A 97 0.43 16.41 14.36
N LEU A 98 -0.44 15.78 13.58
CA LEU A 98 -0.29 15.68 12.13
C LEU A 98 -1.57 16.09 11.43
N VAL A 99 -1.46 16.45 10.16
CA VAL A 99 -2.60 16.66 9.26
C VAL A 99 -2.37 15.86 7.99
N TRP A 100 -3.45 15.32 7.45
CA TRP A 100 -3.47 14.86 6.08
C TRP A 100 -3.51 16.08 5.16
N GLN A 101 -2.58 16.14 4.22
CA GLN A 101 -2.68 17.05 3.08
C GLN A 101 -2.72 16.27 1.77
N VAL A 102 -3.50 16.77 0.80
CA VAL A 102 -3.52 16.24 -0.57
C VAL A 102 -3.16 17.35 -1.53
N ARG A 103 -2.13 17.13 -2.34
CA ARG A 103 -1.65 18.07 -3.34
C ARG A 103 -1.91 17.52 -4.74
N GLN A 104 -2.29 18.40 -5.65
CA GLN A 104 -2.42 18.06 -7.06
C GLN A 104 -1.22 18.61 -7.83
N VAL A 105 -0.37 17.71 -8.32
CA VAL A 105 0.90 18.07 -8.95
C VAL A 105 0.89 17.62 -10.41
N ALA A 106 1.39 18.48 -11.30
CA ALA A 106 1.73 18.13 -12.67
C ALA A 106 3.24 17.85 -12.73
N PRO A 107 3.69 16.59 -12.86
CA PRO A 107 5.11 16.27 -12.84
C PRO A 107 5.89 16.94 -13.98
N ASP A 108 7.03 17.53 -13.65
CA ASP A 108 7.95 18.13 -14.62
C ASP A 108 8.53 17.08 -15.58
N SER A 109 9.17 17.55 -16.65
CA SER A 109 9.92 16.66 -17.55
C SER A 109 11.06 15.97 -16.79
N ALA A 110 11.52 14.81 -17.26
CA ALA A 110 12.67 14.13 -16.65
C ALA A 110 13.97 14.97 -16.61
N ALA A 111 14.09 16.01 -17.44
CA ALA A 111 15.23 16.92 -17.43
C ALA A 111 15.13 18.03 -16.36
N ASP A 112 13.91 18.38 -15.98
CA ASP A 112 13.61 19.51 -15.09
C ASP A 112 13.16 19.05 -13.70
N ALA A 113 12.73 17.79 -13.57
CA ALA A 113 12.21 17.23 -12.33
C ALA A 113 13.26 17.28 -11.23
N GLN A 114 12.85 17.86 -10.09
CA GLN A 114 13.71 18.04 -8.93
C GLN A 114 13.43 16.96 -7.90
N SER A 115 14.50 16.52 -7.24
CA SER A 115 14.38 15.66 -6.09
C SER A 115 13.82 16.44 -4.92
N VAL A 116 12.80 15.88 -4.28
CA VAL A 116 12.21 16.40 -3.05
C VAL A 116 12.32 15.31 -2.00
N THR A 117 12.85 15.68 -0.84
CA THR A 117 12.71 14.88 0.38
C THR A 117 11.41 15.30 1.03
N SER A 118 10.41 14.43 1.02
CA SER A 118 9.13 14.65 1.68
C SER A 118 9.05 13.82 2.97
N GLY A 119 8.03 14.09 3.79
CA GLY A 119 7.56 13.11 4.76
C GLY A 119 6.98 11.88 4.06
N TYR A 120 6.31 11.03 4.86
CA TYR A 120 5.57 9.87 4.35
C TYR A 120 4.52 10.30 3.34
N ALA A 121 4.59 9.73 2.14
CA ALA A 121 3.76 10.16 1.04
C ALA A 121 3.34 9.00 0.14
N PHE A 122 2.08 9.03 -0.29
CA PHE A 122 1.64 8.23 -1.42
C PHE A 122 1.49 9.12 -2.66
N THR A 123 1.81 8.58 -3.83
CA THR A 123 1.56 9.25 -5.12
C THR A 123 0.60 8.39 -5.93
N LEU A 124 -0.57 8.93 -6.26
CA LEU A 124 -1.57 8.32 -7.14
C LEU A 124 -1.53 8.97 -8.52
N GLN A 125 -1.34 8.17 -9.56
CA GLN A 125 -1.39 8.66 -10.92
C GLN A 125 -2.84 8.87 -11.38
N ARG A 126 -3.15 10.07 -11.87
CA ARG A 126 -4.51 10.47 -12.28
C ARG A 126 -4.67 10.45 -13.79
N THR A 127 -3.77 11.10 -14.51
CA THR A 127 -3.79 11.18 -15.98
C THR A 127 -2.37 11.09 -16.52
N GLY A 128 -2.18 10.59 -17.75
CA GLY A 128 -0.84 10.39 -18.30
C GLY A 128 -0.03 9.35 -17.51
N ALA A 129 1.27 9.31 -17.73
CA ALA A 129 2.17 8.39 -17.03
C ALA A 129 3.31 9.17 -16.38
N SER A 130 3.81 8.67 -15.25
CA SER A 130 4.99 9.25 -14.60
C SER A 130 6.00 8.18 -14.22
N VAL A 131 7.24 8.62 -13.99
CA VAL A 131 8.29 7.79 -13.41
C VAL A 131 8.64 8.40 -12.06
N ILE A 132 8.50 7.59 -11.02
CA ILE A 132 9.04 7.88 -9.70
C ILE A 132 10.41 7.24 -9.61
N ARG A 133 11.39 8.02 -9.15
CA ARG A 133 12.74 7.57 -8.90
C ARG A 133 13.12 7.90 -7.47
N ASN A 134 13.58 6.90 -6.73
CA ASN A 134 14.32 7.13 -5.50
C ASN A 134 15.77 7.45 -5.88
N ASP A 135 16.23 8.66 -5.57
CA ASP A 135 17.54 9.14 -6.02
C ASP A 135 18.70 8.59 -5.19
N LEU A 136 18.41 8.11 -3.97
CA LEU A 136 19.37 7.44 -3.12
C LEU A 136 19.68 6.02 -3.64
N THR A 137 18.64 5.22 -3.89
CA THR A 137 18.76 3.82 -4.31
C THR A 137 18.80 3.64 -5.82
N THR A 138 18.46 4.68 -6.59
CA THR A 138 18.28 4.68 -8.05
C THR A 138 17.14 3.81 -8.56
N LYS A 139 16.36 3.17 -7.67
CA LYS A 139 15.18 2.39 -8.04
C LYS A 139 14.14 3.28 -8.71
N ARG A 140 13.42 2.71 -9.66
CA ARG A 140 12.41 3.42 -10.45
C ARG A 140 11.13 2.60 -10.54
N ALA A 141 10.00 3.29 -10.50
CA ALA A 141 8.70 2.75 -10.79
C ALA A 141 8.04 3.66 -11.83
N ARG A 142 7.42 3.05 -12.84
CA ARG A 142 6.54 3.75 -13.77
C ARG A 142 5.12 3.62 -13.22
N LEU A 143 4.35 4.71 -13.26
CA LEU A 143 2.96 4.75 -12.85
C LEU A 143 2.05 5.14 -14.02
N GLU A 144 1.03 4.33 -14.24
CA GLU A 144 -0.11 4.58 -15.13
C GLU A 144 -1.35 5.01 -14.34
N PRO A 145 -2.36 5.63 -14.99
CA PRO A 145 -3.56 6.11 -14.30
C PRO A 145 -4.23 5.02 -13.44
N GLY A 146 -4.41 5.32 -12.16
CA GLY A 146 -4.99 4.40 -11.17
C GLY A 146 -3.95 3.63 -10.35
N GLU A 147 -2.68 3.63 -10.75
CA GLU A 147 -1.59 3.05 -9.97
C GLU A 147 -1.07 4.05 -8.93
N ALA A 148 -0.55 3.52 -7.83
CA ALA A 148 0.04 4.31 -6.76
C ALA A 148 1.43 3.81 -6.36
N TYR A 149 2.18 4.67 -5.67
CA TYR A 149 3.49 4.35 -5.12
C TYR A 149 3.68 5.01 -3.77
N TYR A 150 4.21 4.23 -2.82
CA TYR A 150 4.59 4.69 -1.50
C TYR A 150 6.02 5.23 -1.49
N LYS A 151 6.20 6.42 -0.92
CA LYS A 151 7.50 7.08 -0.71
C LYS A 151 7.80 7.08 0.78
N SER A 152 8.90 6.43 1.15
CA SER A 152 9.39 6.47 2.53
C SER A 152 9.83 7.88 2.90
N ALA A 153 9.65 8.23 4.16
CA ALA A 153 10.17 9.49 4.68
C ALA A 153 11.70 9.57 4.52
N GLU A 154 12.21 10.81 4.44
CA GLU A 154 13.63 11.15 4.40
C GLU A 154 14.40 10.75 3.13
N ASP A 155 13.85 9.84 2.34
CA ASP A 155 14.43 9.47 1.06
C ASP A 155 14.17 10.55 -0.01
N PRO A 156 15.19 10.89 -0.82
CA PRO A 156 15.02 11.83 -1.93
C PRO A 156 14.29 11.14 -3.09
N TYR A 157 13.13 11.68 -3.47
CA TYR A 157 12.37 11.20 -4.63
C TYR A 157 12.22 12.28 -5.70
N THR A 158 12.41 11.87 -6.96
CA THR A 158 12.04 12.65 -8.13
C THR A 158 10.81 12.02 -8.79
N THR A 159 9.83 12.83 -9.16
CA THR A 159 8.66 12.40 -9.97
C THR A 159 8.66 13.19 -11.27
N SER A 160 8.75 12.48 -12.40
CA SER A 160 8.78 13.11 -13.73
C SER A 160 7.70 12.55 -14.64
N SER A 161 7.13 13.39 -15.49
CA SER A 161 6.20 12.96 -16.54
C SER A 161 6.90 12.10 -17.59
N GLU A 162 6.17 11.14 -18.13
CA GLU A 162 6.62 10.27 -19.22
C GLU A 162 5.73 10.46 -20.46
N GLY A 163 6.36 10.73 -21.60
CA GLY A 163 5.67 10.97 -22.86
C GLY A 163 5.19 12.42 -23.05
N GLU A 164 4.40 12.65 -24.09
CA GLU A 164 3.91 13.98 -24.47
C GLU A 164 2.57 14.35 -23.82
N ALA A 165 1.88 13.38 -23.22
CA ALA A 165 0.60 13.62 -22.58
C ALA A 165 0.77 14.35 -21.24
N ALA A 166 -0.09 15.35 -21.00
CA ALA A 166 -0.14 16.05 -19.72
C ALA A 166 -0.41 15.05 -18.59
N SER A 167 0.56 14.93 -17.68
CA SER A 167 0.49 14.00 -16.56
C SER A 167 0.06 14.74 -15.30
N GLN A 168 -0.79 14.11 -14.52
CA GLN A 168 -1.26 14.63 -13.24
C GLN A 168 -1.20 13.54 -12.18
N VAL A 169 -0.70 13.90 -11.01
CA VAL A 169 -0.66 13.04 -9.83
C VAL A 169 -1.33 13.74 -8.66
N TRP A 170 -1.88 12.93 -7.76
CA TRP A 170 -2.21 13.38 -6.41
C TRP A 170 -1.16 12.83 -5.46
N ILE A 171 -0.66 13.70 -4.57
CA ILE A 171 0.26 13.32 -3.51
C ILE A 171 -0.47 13.54 -2.21
N GLY A 172 -0.73 12.47 -1.46
CA GLY A 172 -1.19 12.60 -0.09
C GLY A 172 -0.05 12.38 0.87
N GLU A 173 0.06 13.28 1.83
CA GLU A 173 1.19 13.37 2.74
C GLU A 173 0.66 13.58 4.15
N LEU A 174 1.34 12.96 5.11
CA LEU A 174 1.14 13.23 6.52
C LEU A 174 2.20 14.24 6.96
N VAL A 175 1.78 15.44 7.37
CA VAL A 175 2.69 16.55 7.69
C VAL A 175 2.30 17.23 9.00
N ALA A 176 3.24 17.94 9.60
CA ALA A 176 2.93 18.83 10.73
C ALA A 176 1.93 19.93 10.29
N PRO A 177 1.01 20.39 11.18
CA PRO A 177 0.01 21.41 10.85
C PRO A 177 0.58 22.72 10.28
N ASP A 178 1.81 23.10 10.63
CA ASP A 178 2.49 24.29 10.11
C ASP A 178 3.32 24.03 8.84
N GLY A 179 3.41 22.77 8.40
CA GLY A 179 4.14 22.30 7.23
C GLY A 179 3.30 22.14 5.96
N THR A 180 2.04 22.57 5.97
CA THR A 180 1.15 22.43 4.81
C THR A 180 1.62 23.26 3.62
N ALA A 181 1.55 22.71 2.40
CA ALA A 181 1.97 23.42 1.20
C ALA A 181 0.87 24.35 0.66
N ASP A 182 1.27 25.43 -0.03
CA ASP A 182 0.34 26.40 -0.61
C ASP A 182 -0.51 25.83 -1.76
N ASP A 183 -0.05 24.78 -2.44
CA ASP A 183 -0.70 24.13 -3.58
C ASP A 183 -1.61 22.94 -3.20
N THR A 184 -1.95 22.86 -1.91
CA THR A 184 -2.79 21.83 -1.34
C THR A 184 -4.26 21.99 -1.72
N ILE A 185 -4.91 20.90 -2.14
CA ILE A 185 -6.33 20.87 -2.50
C ILE A 185 -7.22 20.37 -1.35
N PHE A 186 -6.64 19.73 -0.33
CA PHE A 186 -7.32 19.31 0.88
C PHE A 186 -6.34 19.28 2.06
N VAL A 187 -6.78 19.79 3.21
CA VAL A 187 -6.10 19.66 4.51
C VAL A 187 -7.15 19.18 5.51
N SER A 188 -6.82 18.16 6.30
CA SER A 188 -7.70 17.68 7.37
C SER A 188 -7.62 18.55 8.63
N ASP A 189 -8.53 18.31 9.57
CA ASP A 189 -8.30 18.71 10.95
C ASP A 189 -7.07 17.98 11.52
N SER A 190 -6.53 18.50 12.62
CA SER A 190 -5.37 17.92 13.29
C SER A 190 -5.70 16.55 13.88
N LEU A 191 -4.93 15.56 13.46
CA LEU A 191 -4.84 14.25 14.08
C LEU A 191 -3.98 14.40 15.33
N THR A 192 -4.61 14.24 16.49
CA THR A 192 -3.96 14.41 17.80
C THR A 192 -3.89 13.07 18.51
N ASN A 193 -2.95 12.92 19.45
CA ASN A 193 -2.76 11.70 20.24
C ASN A 193 -2.43 10.44 19.43
N LEU A 194 -1.83 10.57 18.25
CA LEU A 194 -1.28 9.43 17.52
C LEU A 194 -0.12 8.85 18.33
N PRO A 195 -0.16 7.58 18.77
CA PRO A 195 0.94 7.04 19.55
C PRO A 195 2.22 6.92 18.71
N SER A 196 3.38 7.02 19.35
CA SER A 196 4.64 6.79 18.66
C SER A 196 4.80 5.31 18.33
N GLY A 197 5.28 4.99 17.13
CA GLY A 197 5.47 3.62 16.71
C GLY A 197 5.53 3.48 15.21
N THR A 198 5.83 2.27 14.75
CA THR A 198 5.71 1.89 13.34
C THR A 198 4.30 1.38 13.09
N TYR A 199 3.66 1.86 12.05
CA TYR A 199 2.30 1.46 11.66
C TYR A 199 2.31 1.03 10.20
N ASP A 200 1.44 0.08 9.89
CA ASP A 200 1.15 -0.24 8.50
C ASP A 200 0.31 0.86 7.85
N LEU A 201 0.54 1.11 6.58
CA LEU A 201 -0.15 2.12 5.79
C LEU A 201 -0.57 1.54 4.46
N GLU A 202 -1.88 1.37 4.27
CA GLU A 202 -2.44 0.83 3.04
C GLU A 202 -3.18 1.90 2.24
N MET A 203 -3.01 1.87 0.92
CA MET A 203 -3.80 2.67 -0.01
C MET A 203 -4.72 1.75 -0.80
N ILE A 204 -6.01 1.82 -0.53
CA ILE A 204 -7.03 1.05 -1.22
C ILE A 204 -7.77 1.89 -2.25
N ARG A 205 -8.03 1.33 -3.42
CA ARG A 205 -8.87 1.95 -4.44
C ARG A 205 -10.10 1.10 -4.66
N ASN A 206 -11.26 1.74 -4.78
CA ASN A 206 -12.49 1.05 -5.10
C ASN A 206 -13.27 1.76 -6.21
N VAL A 207 -14.04 1.00 -6.99
CA VAL A 207 -14.91 1.48 -8.05
C VAL A 207 -16.33 1.02 -7.75
N LEU A 208 -17.21 1.97 -7.48
CA LEU A 208 -18.62 1.69 -7.19
C LEU A 208 -19.48 2.01 -8.41
N ARG A 209 -20.26 1.04 -8.87
CA ARG A 209 -21.33 1.28 -9.85
C ARG A 209 -22.44 2.11 -9.23
N ALA A 210 -23.33 2.65 -10.06
CA ALA A 210 -24.49 3.40 -9.59
C ALA A 210 -25.33 2.55 -8.62
N GLY A 211 -25.58 3.08 -7.42
CA GLY A 211 -26.33 2.42 -6.35
C GLY A 211 -25.55 1.36 -5.57
N GLU A 212 -24.26 1.15 -5.86
CA GLU A 212 -23.42 0.19 -5.13
C GLU A 212 -22.89 0.81 -3.83
N THR A 213 -22.72 -0.05 -2.83
CA THR A 213 -22.21 0.29 -1.51
C THR A 213 -20.99 -0.58 -1.19
N ALA A 214 -20.01 -0.02 -0.51
CA ALA A 214 -18.86 -0.75 0.01
C ALA A 214 -18.43 -0.19 1.36
N ASP A 215 -18.01 -1.08 2.25
CA ASP A 215 -17.41 -0.72 3.52
C ASP A 215 -15.89 -0.55 3.37
N LEU A 216 -15.33 0.39 4.12
CA LEU A 216 -13.89 0.42 4.31
C LEU A 216 -13.48 -0.76 5.21
N PRO A 217 -12.31 -1.37 4.95
CA PRO A 217 -11.72 -2.34 5.86
C PRO A 217 -11.68 -1.80 7.30
N ALA A 218 -11.83 -2.68 8.28
CA ALA A 218 -11.63 -2.32 9.68
C ALA A 218 -10.23 -1.75 9.88
N HIS A 219 -10.13 -0.68 10.65
CA HIS A 219 -8.87 0.01 10.92
C HIS A 219 -8.95 0.77 12.24
N THR A 220 -7.83 0.81 12.95
CA THR A 220 -7.71 1.37 14.31
C THR A 220 -7.24 2.83 14.31
N GLY A 221 -6.63 3.31 13.24
CA GLY A 221 -6.15 4.69 13.08
C GLY A 221 -7.05 5.58 12.21
N PRO A 222 -6.71 6.88 12.04
CA PRO A 222 -7.43 7.76 11.14
C PRO A 222 -7.15 7.41 9.67
N ALA A 223 -8.20 7.19 8.88
CA ALA A 223 -8.12 6.99 7.45
C ALA A 223 -8.49 8.25 6.66
N LEU A 224 -7.77 8.52 5.58
CA LEU A 224 -8.10 9.56 4.61
C LEU A 224 -8.82 8.95 3.41
N MET A 225 -10.09 9.28 3.20
CA MET A 225 -10.79 8.96 1.95
C MET A 225 -10.84 10.16 1.01
N ILE A 226 -10.52 9.95 -0.27
CA ILE A 226 -10.60 10.96 -1.32
C ILE A 226 -11.43 10.42 -2.49
N VAL A 227 -12.42 11.19 -2.93
CA VAL A 227 -13.20 10.83 -4.13
C VAL A 227 -12.40 11.22 -5.36
N SER A 228 -11.98 10.21 -6.09
CA SER A 228 -11.16 10.37 -7.28
C SER A 228 -12.03 10.57 -8.53
N PHE A 229 -13.25 10.06 -8.58
CA PHE A 229 -14.17 10.30 -9.69
C PHE A 229 -15.62 10.09 -9.23
N GLY A 230 -16.55 10.88 -9.79
CA GLY A 230 -17.97 10.80 -9.47
C GLY A 230 -18.33 11.51 -8.15
N THR A 231 -19.47 11.09 -7.59
CA THR A 231 -20.03 11.58 -6.33
C THR A 231 -20.39 10.38 -5.46
N LEU A 232 -20.04 10.44 -4.19
CA LEU A 232 -20.24 9.38 -3.21
C LEU A 232 -20.88 9.96 -1.94
N GLU A 233 -21.65 9.14 -1.24
CA GLU A 233 -22.13 9.43 0.10
C GLU A 233 -21.40 8.52 1.09
N ALA A 234 -20.76 9.12 2.07
CA ALA A 234 -19.98 8.46 3.11
C ALA A 234 -20.81 8.48 4.40
N THR A 235 -21.07 7.31 4.97
CA THR A 235 -21.88 7.12 6.18
C THR A 235 -21.04 6.37 7.21
N GLY A 236 -20.66 7.07 8.28
CA GLY A 236 -19.82 6.58 9.38
C GLY A 236 -19.30 7.80 10.16
N GLY A 237 -19.40 7.77 11.49
CA GLY A 237 -19.22 8.94 12.35
C GLY A 237 -20.52 9.75 12.61
N ALA A 238 -20.40 11.04 12.95
CA ALA A 238 -21.51 11.83 13.50
C ALA A 238 -22.61 12.26 12.50
N ALA A 239 -22.34 12.27 11.19
CA ALA A 239 -23.33 12.57 10.14
C ALA A 239 -22.90 12.07 8.74
N PRO A 240 -23.85 11.68 7.86
CA PRO A 240 -23.56 11.36 6.47
C PRO A 240 -22.95 12.57 5.71
N ALA A 241 -21.96 12.31 4.87
CA ALA A 241 -21.27 13.34 4.07
C ALA A 241 -21.33 13.00 2.58
N THR A 242 -21.76 13.95 1.74
CA THR A 242 -21.68 13.82 0.28
C THR A 242 -20.38 14.42 -0.23
N LEU A 243 -19.60 13.62 -0.95
CA LEU A 243 -18.29 13.96 -1.48
C LEU A 243 -18.28 13.85 -3.01
N ALA A 244 -17.91 14.92 -3.70
CA ALA A 244 -17.66 14.94 -5.13
C ALA A 244 -16.16 14.76 -5.44
N THR A 245 -15.85 14.56 -6.72
CA THR A 245 -14.48 14.44 -7.21
C THR A 245 -13.55 15.54 -6.67
N GLY A 246 -12.44 15.14 -6.07
CA GLY A 246 -11.43 16.01 -5.46
C GLY A 246 -11.72 16.39 -4.00
N GLN A 247 -12.89 16.02 -3.46
CA GLN A 247 -13.18 16.18 -2.04
C GLN A 247 -12.69 14.96 -1.26
N ALA A 248 -12.30 15.21 -0.01
CA ALA A 248 -11.80 14.20 0.90
C ALA A 248 -12.43 14.34 2.28
N LEU A 249 -12.32 13.28 3.07
CA LEU A 249 -12.81 13.18 4.43
C LEU A 249 -11.81 12.34 5.23
N VAL A 250 -11.56 12.74 6.47
CA VAL A 250 -10.88 11.89 7.44
C VAL A 250 -11.93 11.14 8.25
N ILE A 251 -11.66 9.87 8.49
CA ILE A 251 -12.56 8.91 9.10
C ILE A 251 -11.81 8.28 10.25
N ASP A 252 -12.49 8.18 11.40
CA ASP A 252 -12.05 7.37 12.52
C ASP A 252 -13.05 6.20 12.64
N GLY A 253 -12.58 4.99 12.35
CA GLY A 253 -13.37 3.75 12.45
C GLY A 253 -14.23 3.43 11.22
N ALA A 254 -15.32 2.69 11.42
CA ALA A 254 -16.10 2.11 10.33
C ALA A 254 -16.75 3.19 9.43
N LEU A 255 -16.64 2.99 8.11
CA LEU A 255 -17.31 3.82 7.11
C LEU A 255 -17.91 2.97 5.99
N THR A 256 -19.18 3.23 5.71
CA THR A 256 -19.88 2.72 4.54
C THR A 256 -19.96 3.81 3.47
N VAL A 257 -19.53 3.49 2.25
CA VAL A 257 -19.52 4.40 1.10
C VAL A 257 -20.53 3.93 0.08
N THR A 258 -21.46 4.81 -0.32
CA THR A 258 -22.49 4.52 -1.31
C THR A 258 -22.38 5.44 -2.52
N ASN A 259 -22.46 4.89 -3.73
CA ASN A 259 -22.57 5.69 -4.93
C ASN A 259 -24.03 6.05 -5.22
N THR A 260 -24.41 7.29 -4.90
CA THR A 260 -25.76 7.81 -5.13
C THR A 260 -25.94 8.43 -6.52
N GLY A 261 -24.90 8.43 -7.36
CA GLY A 261 -24.95 8.95 -8.72
C GLY A 261 -25.34 7.90 -9.77
N ASP A 262 -25.63 8.39 -10.98
CA ASP A 262 -26.03 7.56 -12.13
C ASP A 262 -24.84 6.99 -12.94
N GLN A 263 -23.61 7.31 -12.53
CA GLN A 263 -22.37 6.89 -13.20
C GLN A 263 -21.44 6.19 -12.21
N PRO A 264 -20.50 5.35 -12.67
CA PRO A 264 -19.49 4.78 -11.80
C PRO A 264 -18.70 5.86 -11.07
N ALA A 265 -18.44 5.65 -9.79
CA ALA A 265 -17.64 6.51 -8.94
C ALA A 265 -16.41 5.74 -8.46
N VAL A 266 -15.34 6.47 -8.15
CA VAL A 266 -14.06 5.89 -7.72
C VAL A 266 -13.55 6.66 -6.52
N TYR A 267 -13.27 5.98 -5.42
CA TYR A 267 -12.57 6.55 -4.28
C TYR A 267 -11.25 5.84 -4.04
N VAL A 268 -10.38 6.54 -3.32
CA VAL A 268 -9.20 5.95 -2.70
C VAL A 268 -9.26 6.25 -1.21
N ALA A 269 -8.98 5.25 -0.38
CA ALA A 269 -8.77 5.44 1.05
C ALA A 269 -7.32 5.09 1.40
N VAL A 270 -6.72 5.91 2.26
CA VAL A 270 -5.41 5.67 2.85
C VAL A 270 -5.64 5.41 4.31
N ILE A 271 -5.31 4.20 4.73
CA ILE A 271 -5.66 3.63 6.02
C ILE A 271 -4.37 3.51 6.82
N LEU A 272 -4.32 4.20 7.96
CA LEU A 272 -3.33 3.92 8.98
C LEU A 272 -3.81 2.67 9.73
N GLY A 273 -3.16 1.54 9.45
CA GLY A 273 -3.47 0.25 10.03
C GLY A 273 -2.78 0.06 11.37
N ASP A 274 -2.60 -1.21 11.73
CA ASP A 274 -2.12 -1.58 13.05
C ASP A 274 -0.64 -1.27 13.25
N ARG A 275 -0.26 -1.23 14.53
CA ARG A 275 1.13 -1.05 14.94
C ARG A 275 1.93 -2.28 14.54
N VAL A 276 2.97 -2.07 13.76
CA VAL A 276 3.95 -3.10 13.41
C VAL A 276 5.03 -3.11 14.49
N LEU A 277 5.13 -4.23 15.20
CA LEU A 277 6.07 -4.40 16.30
C LEU A 277 7.50 -4.58 15.80
N ASP A 278 8.45 -3.97 16.51
CA ASP A 278 9.86 -4.23 16.24
C ASP A 278 10.24 -5.67 16.65
N PRO A 279 11.28 -6.28 16.02
CA PRO A 279 11.74 -7.60 16.41
C PRO A 279 12.13 -7.68 17.90
N GLY A 280 11.39 -8.48 18.67
CA GLY A 280 11.59 -8.65 20.11
C GLY A 280 10.85 -7.63 20.98
N GLU A 281 10.08 -6.72 20.38
CA GLU A 281 9.05 -5.98 21.07
C GLU A 281 7.83 -6.90 21.29
N SER A 282 7.39 -6.99 22.54
CA SER A 282 6.14 -7.68 22.87
C SER A 282 5.02 -6.65 22.82
N ALA A 283 3.84 -7.06 22.35
CA ALA A 283 2.63 -6.22 22.40
C ALA A 283 2.31 -5.74 23.83
N ASP A 284 2.87 -6.41 24.85
CA ASP A 284 2.76 -6.04 26.25
C ASP A 284 4.01 -5.32 26.79
N THR A 285 3.92 -3.99 26.91
CA THR A 285 4.58 -3.27 28.01
C THR A 285 3.66 -2.16 28.53
N THR A 286 3.04 -2.39 29.68
CA THR A 286 2.60 -1.27 30.51
C THR A 286 3.82 -0.46 30.97
N SER A 287 4.00 0.74 30.39
CA SER A 287 4.73 1.84 31.04
C SER A 287 3.92 3.14 31.00
N ALA A 288 2.94 3.17 31.90
CA ALA A 288 2.54 4.30 32.72
C ALA A 288 2.09 5.61 32.04
N ALA A 289 0.76 5.77 32.04
CA ALA A 289 0.10 7.03 32.29
C ALA A 289 0.79 7.87 33.39
N ALA A 290 1.09 9.11 33.05
CA ALA A 290 0.90 10.30 33.88
C ALA A 290 0.95 11.49 32.91
N VAL A 291 -0.14 11.95 32.30
CA VAL A 291 -1.43 12.38 32.85
C VAL A 291 -2.42 12.31 31.68
N ALA A 292 -3.52 11.57 31.74
CA ALA A 292 -4.63 11.79 32.63
C ALA A 292 -5.35 10.46 32.85
N SER A 293 -5.78 10.23 34.08
CA SER A 293 -6.80 9.23 34.39
C SER A 293 -7.92 9.29 33.35
N PRO A 294 -8.36 8.15 32.76
CA PRO A 294 -9.63 8.17 32.09
C PRO A 294 -10.62 8.58 33.17
N VAL A 295 -11.32 9.68 32.92
CA VAL A 295 -12.56 9.93 33.64
C VAL A 295 -13.34 8.64 33.51
N ALA A 296 -13.62 7.97 34.64
CA ALA A 296 -14.68 6.98 34.68
C ALA A 296 -15.86 7.63 33.95
N SER A 297 -16.18 7.13 32.76
CA SER A 297 -17.46 7.43 32.16
C SER A 297 -18.45 6.98 33.20
N THR A 298 -19.10 7.94 33.85
CA THR A 298 -20.05 7.68 34.94
C THR A 298 -21.34 7.04 34.44
N ASP A 299 -21.32 6.49 33.23
CA ASP A 299 -22.40 5.74 32.64
C ASP A 299 -21.99 4.27 32.56
N PRO A 300 -22.50 3.40 33.45
CA PRO A 300 -22.15 1.97 33.47
C PRO A 300 -22.57 1.22 32.20
N ALA A 301 -23.31 1.85 31.29
CA ALA A 301 -23.74 1.26 30.04
C ALA A 301 -22.71 1.36 28.89
N THR A 302 -21.66 2.18 29.02
CA THR A 302 -20.60 2.32 27.99
C THR A 302 -19.21 2.04 28.57
N ALA A 303 -19.16 1.42 29.75
CA ALA A 303 -17.92 0.88 30.28
C ALA A 303 -17.59 -0.42 29.53
N ASP A 304 -16.31 -0.71 29.44
CA ASP A 304 -15.70 -1.93 28.93
C ASP A 304 -14.62 -2.21 29.97
N ASP A 305 -14.95 -3.05 30.94
CA ASP A 305 -14.23 -3.16 32.22
C ASP A 305 -13.02 -4.11 32.12
N ASP A 306 -13.01 -5.05 31.18
CA ASP A 306 -11.90 -5.97 30.89
C ASP A 306 -11.16 -5.69 29.57
N GLY A 307 -11.72 -4.85 28.69
CA GLY A 307 -11.04 -4.30 27.54
C GLY A 307 -10.97 -5.23 26.33
N ASP A 308 -11.93 -6.14 26.18
CA ASP A 308 -12.00 -7.11 25.09
C ASP A 308 -12.67 -6.55 23.81
N GLY A 309 -13.24 -5.35 23.88
CA GLY A 309 -13.94 -4.70 22.78
C GLY A 309 -15.47 -4.84 22.82
N LEU A 310 -16.04 -5.48 23.84
CA LEU A 310 -17.45 -5.44 24.20
C LEU A 310 -17.66 -4.47 25.37
N THR A 311 -18.73 -3.68 25.31
CA THR A 311 -19.14 -2.91 26.50
C THR A 311 -19.81 -3.82 27.51
N ASN A 312 -19.74 -3.50 28.81
CA ASN A 312 -20.48 -4.17 29.89
C ASN A 312 -21.97 -4.36 29.58
N SER A 313 -22.55 -3.49 28.74
CA SER A 313 -23.94 -3.62 28.28
C SER A 313 -24.13 -4.69 27.20
N GLN A 314 -23.19 -4.78 26.25
CA GLN A 314 -23.16 -5.84 25.24
C GLN A 314 -22.89 -7.19 25.90
N GLU A 315 -21.96 -7.24 26.84
CA GLU A 315 -21.66 -8.44 27.61
C GLU A 315 -22.83 -8.87 28.48
N ALA A 316 -23.54 -7.94 29.12
CA ALA A 316 -24.77 -8.25 29.83
C ALA A 316 -25.89 -8.79 28.91
N ASP A 317 -25.94 -8.35 27.65
CA ASP A 317 -26.90 -8.84 26.65
C ASP A 317 -26.49 -10.21 26.08
N LEU A 318 -25.19 -10.48 25.94
CA LEU A 318 -24.61 -11.75 25.48
C LEU A 318 -24.54 -12.80 26.60
N GLY A 319 -24.49 -12.35 27.85
CA GLY A 319 -24.36 -13.16 29.05
C GLY A 319 -22.93 -13.42 29.51
N THR A 320 -21.93 -12.82 28.87
CA THR A 320 -20.49 -12.88 29.24
C THR A 320 -20.21 -12.05 30.49
N ASP A 321 -19.04 -12.19 31.10
CA ASP A 321 -18.68 -11.50 32.35
C ASP A 321 -17.85 -10.24 32.08
N PRO A 322 -18.35 -9.03 32.37
CA PRO A 322 -17.65 -7.74 32.16
C PRO A 322 -16.29 -7.55 32.82
N ALA A 323 -15.77 -8.55 33.51
CA ALA A 323 -14.47 -8.52 34.12
C ALA A 323 -13.59 -9.69 33.66
N ASN A 324 -14.02 -10.41 32.63
CA ASN A 324 -13.36 -11.58 32.08
C ASN A 324 -13.42 -11.56 30.53
N PRO A 325 -12.31 -11.22 29.86
CA PRO A 325 -12.29 -10.96 28.43
C PRO A 325 -12.36 -12.22 27.53
N ASP A 326 -12.46 -13.41 28.12
CA ASP A 326 -12.41 -14.73 27.46
C ASP A 326 -13.22 -15.71 28.33
N THR A 327 -14.49 -15.92 27.97
CA THR A 327 -15.51 -16.56 28.81
C THR A 327 -15.39 -18.08 28.83
N ASP A 328 -15.01 -18.72 27.73
CA ASP A 328 -14.82 -20.17 27.66
C ASP A 328 -13.35 -20.62 27.84
N GLY A 329 -12.41 -19.67 27.83
CA GLY A 329 -11.02 -19.86 28.21
C GLY A 329 -10.17 -20.51 27.14
N ASP A 330 -10.53 -20.34 25.86
CA ASP A 330 -9.88 -20.97 24.74
C ASP A 330 -8.70 -20.15 24.17
N GLY A 331 -8.56 -18.89 24.62
CA GLY A 331 -7.51 -17.98 24.22
C GLY A 331 -7.90 -16.97 23.13
N LEU A 332 -9.13 -17.02 22.64
CA LEU A 332 -9.80 -15.98 21.85
C LEU A 332 -10.68 -15.13 22.78
N SER A 333 -10.74 -13.81 22.56
CA SER A 333 -11.54 -12.94 23.44
C SER A 333 -13.02 -12.93 23.05
N ASP A 334 -13.94 -12.75 24.01
CA ASP A 334 -15.39 -12.71 23.70
C ASP A 334 -15.69 -11.64 22.63
N GLY A 335 -14.97 -10.51 22.71
CA GLY A 335 -15.02 -9.46 21.70
C GLY A 335 -14.49 -9.87 20.33
N ASP A 336 -13.42 -10.64 20.22
CA ASP A 336 -12.93 -11.17 18.94
C ASP A 336 -13.86 -12.23 18.35
N GLU A 337 -14.41 -13.10 19.20
CA GLU A 337 -15.40 -14.11 18.81
C GLU A 337 -16.67 -13.45 18.25
N VAL A 338 -17.21 -12.43 18.91
CA VAL A 338 -18.44 -11.75 18.46
C VAL A 338 -18.21 -10.80 17.29
N ASN A 339 -17.12 -10.04 17.30
CA ASN A 339 -16.93 -8.95 16.32
C ASN A 339 -16.13 -9.37 15.07
N THR A 340 -15.31 -10.42 15.16
CA THR A 340 -14.33 -10.77 14.12
C THR A 340 -14.56 -12.18 13.57
N VAL A 341 -14.59 -13.20 14.42
CA VAL A 341 -14.57 -14.62 13.99
C VAL A 341 -15.99 -15.15 13.77
N GLY A 342 -16.94 -14.74 14.59
CA GLY A 342 -18.34 -15.18 14.52
C GLY A 342 -18.63 -16.49 15.25
N THR A 343 -17.78 -16.87 16.22
CA THR A 343 -17.94 -18.02 17.11
C THR A 343 -18.78 -17.65 18.34
N ASP A 344 -19.10 -18.64 19.20
CA ASP A 344 -19.94 -18.44 20.38
C ASP A 344 -19.02 -18.36 21.62
N PRO A 345 -18.99 -17.24 22.38
CA PRO A 345 -18.11 -17.04 23.55
C PRO A 345 -18.27 -18.01 24.72
N PHE A 346 -19.15 -19.00 24.57
CA PHE A 346 -19.39 -20.06 25.52
C PHE A 346 -18.97 -21.44 24.96
N ASN A 347 -18.33 -21.48 23.80
CA ASN A 347 -18.00 -22.68 23.08
C ASN A 347 -16.63 -22.61 22.40
N ALA A 348 -15.62 -23.04 23.16
CA ALA A 348 -14.20 -23.13 22.82
C ALA A 348 -13.83 -24.04 21.63
N ASP A 349 -14.75 -24.49 20.80
CA ASP A 349 -14.54 -25.40 19.66
C ASP A 349 -15.83 -25.34 18.82
N ALA A 350 -15.92 -24.34 17.95
CA ALA A 350 -17.15 -23.96 17.27
C ALA A 350 -17.61 -24.94 16.21
N ASP A 351 -16.68 -25.62 15.53
CA ASP A 351 -16.99 -26.63 14.52
C ASP A 351 -16.98 -28.08 15.05
N GLY A 352 -16.43 -28.30 16.23
CA GLY A 352 -16.40 -29.58 16.94
C GLY A 352 -15.34 -30.56 16.44
N ASP A 353 -14.25 -30.07 15.85
CA ASP A 353 -13.17 -30.90 15.30
C ASP A 353 -12.13 -31.34 16.34
N GLY A 354 -12.14 -30.69 17.50
CA GLY A 354 -11.29 -30.97 18.65
C GLY A 354 -10.10 -30.02 18.82
N LEU A 355 -9.86 -29.11 17.88
CA LEU A 355 -9.05 -27.91 18.03
C LEU A 355 -9.95 -26.77 18.53
N ASN A 356 -9.41 -25.83 19.31
CA ASN A 356 -10.20 -24.71 19.81
C ASN A 356 -10.06 -23.48 18.91
N ASP A 357 -11.08 -22.63 18.90
CA ASP A 357 -11.17 -21.45 18.02
C ASP A 357 -9.92 -20.56 18.17
N GLY A 358 -9.43 -20.39 19.39
CA GLY A 358 -8.18 -19.67 19.67
C GLY A 358 -6.93 -20.28 19.02
N ASP A 359 -6.74 -21.61 19.06
CA ASP A 359 -5.60 -22.25 18.39
C ASP A 359 -5.78 -22.25 16.86
N GLU A 360 -7.01 -22.38 16.38
CA GLU A 360 -7.34 -22.34 14.95
C GLU A 360 -7.00 -20.98 14.33
N VAL A 361 -7.43 -19.88 14.99
CA VAL A 361 -7.06 -18.51 14.58
C VAL A 361 -5.54 -18.32 14.62
N ALA A 362 -4.84 -18.90 15.59
CA ALA A 362 -3.38 -18.82 15.69
C ALA A 362 -2.66 -19.62 14.58
N LEU A 363 -3.24 -20.73 14.13
CA LEU A 363 -2.72 -21.57 13.04
C LEU A 363 -3.14 -21.08 11.65
N GLY A 364 -4.20 -20.27 11.57
CA GLY A 364 -4.76 -19.74 10.34
C GLY A 364 -5.80 -20.66 9.68
N THR A 365 -6.29 -21.67 10.40
CA THR A 365 -7.48 -22.46 10.04
C THR A 365 -8.76 -21.66 10.36
N ASP A 366 -9.91 -22.12 9.89
CA ASP A 366 -11.20 -21.45 10.08
C ASP A 366 -12.00 -22.14 11.21
N PRO A 367 -12.21 -21.47 12.37
CA PRO A 367 -12.94 -22.04 13.52
C PRO A 367 -14.37 -22.54 13.25
N LEU A 368 -14.93 -22.19 12.09
CA LEU A 368 -16.27 -22.61 11.68
C LEU A 368 -16.25 -23.78 10.68
N LEU A 369 -15.07 -24.32 10.34
CA LEU A 369 -14.86 -25.35 9.33
C LEU A 369 -13.96 -26.47 9.81
N ILE A 370 -14.58 -27.64 10.02
CA ILE A 370 -13.93 -28.88 10.49
C ILE A 370 -12.73 -29.37 9.66
N ASP A 371 -12.45 -28.79 8.50
CA ASP A 371 -11.43 -29.19 7.51
C ASP A 371 -11.17 -27.96 6.63
N SER A 372 -10.11 -27.21 6.96
CA SER A 372 -9.83 -25.90 6.35
C SER A 372 -9.29 -25.99 4.93
N ASP A 373 -8.52 -27.04 4.60
CA ASP A 373 -7.92 -27.21 3.28
C ASP A 373 -8.72 -28.13 2.33
N GLY A 374 -9.72 -28.81 2.87
CA GLY A 374 -10.70 -29.62 2.14
C GLY A 374 -10.14 -30.96 1.65
N ASP A 375 -9.10 -31.49 2.28
CA ASP A 375 -8.48 -32.74 1.89
C ASP A 375 -9.17 -34.00 2.44
N GLY A 376 -10.08 -33.82 3.40
CA GLY A 376 -10.90 -34.84 4.04
C GLY A 376 -10.42 -35.31 5.41
N PHE A 377 -9.38 -34.71 5.99
CA PHE A 377 -8.98 -34.82 7.39
C PHE A 377 -9.35 -33.55 8.15
N THR A 378 -9.59 -33.65 9.46
CA THR A 378 -9.95 -32.46 10.25
C THR A 378 -8.72 -31.73 10.73
N ASP A 379 -8.82 -30.41 10.91
CA ASP A 379 -7.69 -29.58 11.35
C ASP A 379 -7.16 -30.08 12.71
N GLY A 380 -8.06 -30.41 13.63
CA GLY A 380 -7.78 -31.05 14.90
C GLY A 380 -7.12 -32.43 14.77
N GLU A 381 -7.47 -33.26 13.78
CA GLU A 381 -6.79 -34.54 13.53
C GLU A 381 -5.36 -34.30 13.04
N GLU A 382 -5.17 -33.35 12.14
CA GLU A 382 -3.87 -33.01 11.58
C GLU A 382 -2.92 -32.40 12.60
N VAL A 383 -3.40 -31.48 13.42
CA VAL A 383 -2.59 -30.78 14.43
C VAL A 383 -2.35 -31.63 15.66
N LEU A 384 -3.41 -32.22 16.25
CA LEU A 384 -3.32 -32.88 17.56
C LEU A 384 -2.85 -34.34 17.47
N VAL A 385 -3.05 -35.00 16.33
CA VAL A 385 -2.73 -36.43 16.16
C VAL A 385 -1.57 -36.64 15.20
N ALA A 386 -1.64 -36.04 14.01
CA ALA A 386 -0.70 -36.34 12.91
C ALA A 386 0.55 -35.44 12.89
N ASN A 387 0.44 -34.22 13.45
CA ASN A 387 1.43 -33.15 13.33
C ASN A 387 1.77 -32.86 11.84
N THR A 388 0.71 -32.78 11.02
CA THR A 388 0.73 -32.35 9.61
C THR A 388 0.28 -30.89 9.49
N ASP A 389 0.10 -30.39 8.28
CA ASP A 389 -0.16 -28.96 8.02
C ASP A 389 -1.62 -28.83 7.57
N PRO A 390 -2.52 -28.32 8.42
CA PRO A 390 -3.97 -28.27 8.16
C PRO A 390 -4.38 -27.26 7.07
N LEU A 391 -3.39 -26.59 6.45
CA LEU A 391 -3.59 -25.63 5.37
C LEU A 391 -2.95 -26.09 4.04
N ASP A 392 -2.35 -27.28 3.99
CA ASP A 392 -1.80 -27.86 2.76
C ASP A 392 -2.54 -29.15 2.39
N PRO A 393 -3.41 -29.13 1.35
CA PRO A 393 -4.24 -30.28 0.98
C PRO A 393 -3.45 -31.44 0.34
N ASN A 394 -2.12 -31.41 0.45
CA ASN A 394 -1.19 -32.48 0.10
C ASN A 394 -0.41 -33.02 1.31
N SER A 395 -0.61 -32.43 2.49
CA SER A 395 -0.19 -32.92 3.80
C SER A 395 -1.23 -33.94 4.25
N PHE A 396 -0.82 -35.12 4.71
CA PHE A 396 -1.78 -36.15 5.13
C PHE A 396 -1.21 -36.92 6.33
N PRO A 397 -2.05 -37.38 7.28
CA PRO A 397 -1.66 -38.14 8.47
C PRO A 397 -0.84 -39.44 8.28
#